data_AF-A0A9D8W189-F1
#
_entry.id   AF-A0A9D8W189-F1
#
_cell.length_a   1.000
_cell.length_b   1.000
_cell.length_c   1.000
_cell.angle_alpha   90.00
_cell.angle_beta   90.00
_cell.angle_gamma   90.00
#
_symmetry.space_group_name_H-M   'P 1'
#
loop_
_entity.id
_entity.type
_entity.pdbx_description
1 polymer ?
#
loop_
_entity_poly.entity_id
_entity_poly.type
_entity_poly.pdbx_seq_one_letter_code
_entity_poly.pdbx_strand_id
1 'polypeptide(L)'
;MLRKTTLPVLRQLCAFVAVLLTWVAGGLATAHAAELAESALIGYSVDGRYFAFEEFGVQDGSGFAYSNVFVIDLERDRWVPGTPVRRRAVDETERLFDVRAEAMAEAQTHLDRLHISAAYRTLAATTPMEVGDQERHLTFNPRPILTPIDPLLTMRLENFPMASPRDCFDMVETAGFALTLQADGGPGRTLHRDERLPYSRACPAHYGISAIITPFDGAPGRAVAMISVYQLGFEGLDRRFLAVPFDLPF
;
A
#
# COMPACT_ATOMS: atom_id res chain seq x y z
N MET A 1 -41.81 -69.99 3.33
CA MET A 1 -41.15 -69.00 4.21
C MET A 1 -40.74 -67.80 3.35
N LEU A 2 -41.59 -66.77 3.22
CA LEU A 2 -41.26 -65.55 2.48
C LEU A 2 -40.47 -64.60 3.40
N ARG A 3 -39.21 -64.33 3.06
CA ARG A 3 -38.38 -63.32 3.73
C ARG A 3 -38.76 -61.92 3.24
N LYS A 4 -39.15 -61.06 4.19
CA LYS A 4 -39.30 -59.61 4.05
C LYS A 4 -37.92 -58.99 3.83
N THR A 5 -37.73 -58.27 2.73
CA THR A 5 -36.55 -57.39 2.49
C THR A 5 -37.02 -56.09 1.88
N THR A 6 -37.58 -55.20 2.69
CA THR A 6 -37.94 -53.83 2.30
C THR A 6 -37.70 -52.88 3.46
N LEU A 7 -36.44 -52.70 3.89
CA LEU A 7 -36.12 -51.69 4.93
C LEU A 7 -34.72 -51.02 4.91
N PRO A 8 -33.75 -51.29 4.01
CA PRO A 8 -32.49 -50.54 4.06
C PRO A 8 -32.50 -49.23 3.25
N VAL A 9 -33.34 -49.13 2.20
CA VAL A 9 -33.25 -48.03 1.23
C VAL A 9 -33.77 -46.69 1.78
N LEU A 10 -34.82 -46.70 2.60
CA LEU A 10 -35.41 -45.48 3.14
C LEU A 10 -34.53 -44.80 4.21
N ARG A 11 -33.66 -45.56 4.87
CA ARG A 11 -32.71 -45.06 5.88
C ARG A 11 -31.50 -44.36 5.25
N GLN A 12 -31.14 -44.73 4.02
CA GLN A 12 -30.03 -44.13 3.27
C GLN A 12 -30.42 -42.80 2.61
N LEU A 13 -31.68 -42.61 2.20
CA LEU A 13 -32.14 -41.33 1.63
C LEU A 13 -32.15 -40.18 2.66
N CYS A 14 -32.54 -40.44 3.90
CA CYS A 14 -32.56 -39.39 4.94
C CYS A 14 -31.15 -38.93 5.37
N ALA A 15 -30.15 -39.82 5.30
CA ALA A 15 -28.77 -39.47 5.62
C ALA A 15 -28.12 -38.58 4.54
N PHE A 16 -28.48 -38.76 3.27
CA PHE A 16 -27.96 -37.92 2.18
C PHE A 16 -28.52 -36.50 2.18
N VAL A 17 -29.79 -36.31 2.54
CA VAL A 17 -30.41 -34.97 2.62
C VAL A 17 -29.85 -34.16 3.82
N ALA A 18 -29.54 -34.81 4.94
CA ALA A 18 -28.94 -34.15 6.11
C ALA A 18 -27.46 -33.73 5.89
N VAL A 19 -26.71 -34.49 5.08
CA VAL A 19 -25.33 -34.14 4.70
C VAL A 19 -25.30 -33.01 3.65
N LEU A 20 -26.29 -32.93 2.76
CA LEU A 20 -26.39 -31.81 1.81
C LEU A 20 -26.77 -30.48 2.50
N LEU A 21 -27.65 -30.52 3.52
CA LEU A 21 -28.06 -29.31 4.25
C LEU A 21 -26.99 -28.75 5.20
N THR A 22 -26.02 -29.56 5.61
CA THR A 22 -24.89 -29.11 6.45
C THR A 22 -23.74 -28.51 5.64
N TRP A 23 -23.65 -28.81 4.34
CA TRP A 23 -22.68 -28.17 3.43
C TRP A 23 -23.10 -26.77 2.95
N VAL A 24 -24.39 -26.44 2.98
CA VAL A 24 -24.88 -25.11 2.57
C VAL A 24 -24.74 -24.06 3.69
N ALA A 25 -24.63 -24.47 4.95
CA ALA A 25 -24.57 -23.54 6.09
C ALA A 25 -23.14 -23.11 6.50
N GLY A 26 -22.08 -23.73 5.96
CA GLY A 26 -20.70 -23.50 6.39
C GLY A 26 -19.90 -22.49 5.57
N GLY A 27 -20.50 -21.82 4.58
CA GLY A 27 -19.77 -21.11 3.52
C GLY A 27 -19.97 -19.59 3.42
N LEU A 28 -20.60 -18.93 4.38
CA LEU A 28 -20.61 -17.47 4.45
C LEU A 28 -19.54 -17.00 5.45
N ALA A 29 -18.30 -17.42 5.23
CA ALA A 29 -17.22 -16.52 5.61
C ALA A 29 -17.38 -15.33 4.68
N THR A 30 -17.78 -14.17 5.21
CA THR A 30 -17.55 -12.91 4.51
C THR A 30 -16.04 -12.89 4.26
N ALA A 31 -15.63 -13.23 3.03
CA ALA A 31 -14.29 -12.95 2.61
C ALA A 31 -14.22 -11.43 2.66
N HIS A 32 -13.57 -10.87 3.69
CA HIS A 32 -13.27 -9.45 3.70
C HIS A 32 -12.18 -9.28 2.65
N ALA A 33 -12.57 -9.14 1.39
CA ALA A 33 -11.64 -9.02 0.30
C ALA A 33 -11.09 -7.59 0.31
N ALA A 34 -10.23 -7.29 1.26
CA ALA A 34 -9.49 -6.03 1.28
C ALA A 34 -8.78 -5.79 -0.06
N GLU A 35 -8.90 -4.58 -0.61
CA GLU A 35 -8.21 -4.22 -1.84
C GLU A 35 -6.76 -3.79 -1.53
N LEU A 36 -5.82 -4.73 -1.65
CA LEU A 36 -4.42 -4.46 -1.34
C LEU A 36 -3.66 -3.98 -2.58
N ALA A 37 -3.58 -2.66 -2.78
CA ALA A 37 -2.79 -2.10 -3.87
C ALA A 37 -1.31 -2.50 -3.75
N GLU A 38 -0.70 -2.70 -4.91
CA GLU A 38 0.74 -2.83 -5.05
C GLU A 38 1.36 -1.51 -5.53
N SER A 39 2.68 -1.37 -5.34
CA SER A 39 3.42 -0.21 -5.83
C SER A 39 4.56 -0.62 -6.76
N ALA A 40 4.79 0.17 -7.80
CA ALA A 40 5.96 0.06 -8.66
C ALA A 40 6.72 1.39 -8.68
N LEU A 41 7.99 1.36 -8.32
CA LEU A 41 8.83 2.55 -8.30
C LEU A 41 9.29 2.90 -9.72
N ILE A 42 9.18 4.18 -10.10
CA ILE A 42 9.55 4.66 -11.42
C ILE A 42 10.96 5.25 -11.37
N GLY A 43 11.19 6.24 -10.50
CA GLY A 43 12.51 6.84 -10.33
C GLY A 43 12.48 8.29 -9.88
N TYR A 44 13.63 8.94 -10.02
CA TYR A 44 13.86 10.33 -9.66
C TYR A 44 14.06 11.21 -10.90
N SER A 45 13.82 12.50 -10.77
CA SER A 45 14.35 13.47 -11.72
C SER A 45 15.88 13.50 -11.66
N VAL A 46 16.52 13.83 -12.78
CA VAL A 46 18.00 13.92 -12.86
C VAL A 46 18.58 14.90 -11.83
N ASP A 47 17.85 15.95 -11.48
CA ASP A 47 18.23 16.93 -10.45
C ASP A 47 17.85 16.51 -9.01
N GLY A 48 17.21 15.36 -8.84
CA GLY A 48 16.82 14.82 -7.53
C GLY A 48 15.61 15.49 -6.88
N ARG A 49 14.94 16.43 -7.56
CA ARG A 49 13.82 17.20 -7.00
C ARG A 49 12.50 16.44 -7.00
N TYR A 50 12.28 15.58 -7.99
CA TYR A 50 11.02 14.86 -8.17
C TYR A 50 11.22 13.36 -7.98
N PHE A 51 10.19 12.72 -7.44
CA PHE A 51 10.10 11.26 -7.32
C PHE A 51 8.78 10.78 -7.90
N ALA A 52 8.82 9.67 -8.64
CA ALA A 52 7.64 9.06 -9.23
C ALA A 52 7.50 7.60 -8.85
N PHE A 53 6.25 7.19 -8.63
CA PHE A 53 5.85 5.81 -8.41
C PHE A 53 4.43 5.57 -8.94
N GLU A 54 4.12 4.31 -9.15
CA GLU A 54 2.80 3.81 -9.53
C GLU A 54 2.18 3.07 -8.34
N GLU A 55 0.87 3.23 -8.16
CA GLU A 55 0.00 2.40 -7.32
C GLU A 55 -1.03 1.72 -8.23
N PHE A 56 -1.23 0.41 -8.09
CA PHE A 56 -2.14 -0.33 -8.95
C PHE A 56 -2.77 -1.52 -8.24
N GLY A 57 -3.91 -1.96 -8.76
CA GLY A 57 -4.66 -3.07 -8.18
C GLY A 57 -5.95 -3.36 -8.94
N VAL A 58 -6.78 -4.23 -8.36
CA VAL A 58 -8.12 -4.53 -8.85
C VAL A 58 -9.10 -4.22 -7.73
N GLN A 59 -10.11 -3.39 -8.01
CA GLN A 59 -11.10 -2.98 -7.02
C GLN A 59 -11.90 -4.19 -6.55
N ASP A 60 -11.99 -4.37 -5.24
CA ASP A 60 -12.70 -5.50 -4.65
C ASP A 60 -14.20 -5.50 -5.02
N GLY A 61 -14.89 -4.37 -4.82
CA GLY A 61 -16.34 -4.30 -5.06
C GLY A 61 -16.78 -4.32 -6.53
N SER A 62 -15.90 -4.00 -7.49
CA SER A 62 -16.28 -3.95 -8.92
C SER A 62 -15.51 -4.91 -9.82
N GLY A 63 -14.38 -5.45 -9.36
CA GLY A 63 -13.44 -6.19 -10.20
C GLY A 63 -12.66 -5.32 -11.19
N PHE A 64 -12.77 -3.98 -11.12
CA PHE A 64 -12.15 -3.10 -12.11
C PHE A 64 -10.68 -2.88 -11.80
N ALA A 65 -9.81 -3.19 -12.75
CA ALA A 65 -8.40 -2.83 -12.66
C ALA A 65 -8.21 -1.30 -12.62
N TYR A 66 -7.17 -0.84 -11.93
CA TYR A 66 -6.77 0.56 -11.94
C TYR A 66 -5.25 0.72 -11.81
N SER A 67 -4.76 1.89 -12.22
CA SER A 67 -3.39 2.34 -12.03
C SER A 67 -3.34 3.86 -11.84
N ASN A 68 -2.56 4.28 -10.85
CA ASN A 68 -2.35 5.67 -10.49
C ASN A 68 -0.85 5.97 -10.51
N VAL A 69 -0.41 6.86 -11.41
CA VAL A 69 0.99 7.30 -11.49
C VAL A 69 1.15 8.64 -10.79
N PHE A 70 1.91 8.65 -9.70
CA PHE A 70 2.16 9.84 -8.88
C PHE A 70 3.52 10.45 -9.22
N VAL A 71 3.59 11.78 -9.15
CA VAL A 71 4.86 12.52 -9.12
C VAL A 71 4.84 13.52 -7.96
N ILE A 72 5.86 13.48 -7.13
CA ILE A 72 5.99 14.32 -5.94
C ILE A 72 7.17 15.27 -6.11
N ASP A 73 6.95 16.56 -5.80
CA ASP A 73 8.01 17.56 -5.61
C ASP A 73 8.56 17.38 -4.17
N LEU A 74 9.75 16.81 -4.03
CA LEU A 74 10.36 16.43 -2.75
C LEU A 74 10.79 17.63 -1.90
N GLU A 75 10.98 18.80 -2.52
CA GLU A 75 11.28 20.05 -1.79
C GLU A 75 10.03 20.61 -1.14
N ARG A 76 8.90 20.55 -1.86
CA ARG A 76 7.63 21.16 -1.43
C ARG A 76 6.67 20.19 -0.77
N ASP A 77 7.03 18.90 -0.74
CA ASP A 77 6.22 17.80 -0.22
C ASP A 77 4.78 17.84 -0.74
N ARG A 78 4.64 17.87 -2.07
CA ARG A 78 3.32 17.93 -2.74
C ARG A 78 3.33 17.27 -4.09
N TRP A 79 2.15 16.85 -4.55
CA TRP A 79 1.96 16.33 -5.90
C TRP A 79 2.25 17.40 -6.95
N VAL A 80 2.85 16.97 -8.06
CA VAL A 80 3.03 17.82 -9.23
C VAL A 80 1.67 18.01 -9.91
N PRO A 81 1.29 19.24 -10.32
CA PRO A 81 0.03 19.49 -11.03
C PRO A 81 -0.16 18.58 -12.25
N GLY A 82 -1.37 18.03 -12.37
CA GLY A 82 -1.72 17.01 -13.36
C GLY A 82 -1.38 15.58 -12.94
N THR A 83 -0.79 15.39 -11.74
CA THR A 83 -0.60 14.08 -11.12
C THR A 83 -1.35 13.99 -9.78
N PRO A 84 -1.81 12.80 -9.34
CA PRO A 84 -1.67 11.52 -10.02
C PRO A 84 -2.45 11.43 -11.35
N VAL A 85 -1.84 10.79 -12.34
CA VAL A 85 -2.53 10.32 -13.56
C VAL A 85 -3.28 9.06 -13.16
N ARG A 86 -4.59 9.01 -13.37
CA ARG A 86 -5.45 7.92 -12.89
C ARG A 86 -6.13 7.23 -14.06
N ARG A 87 -5.93 5.93 -14.19
CA ARG A 87 -6.67 5.05 -15.10
C ARG A 87 -7.41 4.00 -14.31
N ARG A 88 -8.63 3.71 -14.76
CA ARG A 88 -9.46 2.63 -14.27
C ARG A 88 -10.14 2.00 -15.46
N ALA A 89 -10.21 0.68 -15.45
CA ALA A 89 -10.98 -0.09 -16.42
C ALA A 89 -12.44 0.39 -16.48
N VAL A 90 -13.03 0.26 -17.66
CA VAL A 90 -14.45 0.49 -17.92
C VAL A 90 -15.29 -0.68 -17.41
N ASP A 91 -14.76 -1.90 -17.49
CA ASP A 91 -15.37 -3.13 -16.99
C ASP A 91 -14.33 -4.13 -16.44
N GLU A 92 -14.82 -5.26 -15.90
CA GLU A 92 -14.00 -6.30 -15.27
C GLU A 92 -13.16 -7.14 -16.26
N THR A 93 -13.37 -6.99 -17.57
CA THR A 93 -12.67 -7.79 -18.59
C THR A 93 -11.34 -7.20 -19.00
N GLU A 94 -11.13 -5.89 -18.76
CA GLU A 94 -9.86 -5.24 -19.02
C GLU A 94 -8.78 -5.73 -18.07
N ARG A 95 -7.64 -6.14 -18.63
CA ARG A 95 -6.55 -6.71 -17.85
C ARG A 95 -5.80 -5.60 -17.13
N LEU A 96 -5.46 -5.85 -15.86
CA LEU A 96 -4.61 -4.95 -15.08
C LEU A 96 -3.34 -4.51 -15.80
N PHE A 97 -2.69 -5.42 -16.52
CA PHE A 97 -1.49 -5.11 -17.29
C PHE A 97 -1.73 -3.98 -18.32
N ASP A 98 -2.85 -4.01 -19.03
CA ASP A 98 -3.17 -3.03 -20.07
C ASP A 98 -3.50 -1.67 -19.44
N VAL A 99 -4.29 -1.65 -18.36
CA VAL A 99 -4.63 -0.42 -17.61
C VAL A 99 -3.38 0.26 -17.06
N ARG A 100 -2.40 -0.51 -16.55
CA ARG A 100 -1.11 0.02 -16.10
C ARG A 100 -0.29 0.63 -17.24
N ALA A 101 -0.24 -0.06 -18.39
CA ALA A 101 0.46 0.44 -19.56
C ALA A 101 -0.13 1.76 -20.07
N GLU A 102 -1.46 1.89 -20.07
CA GLU A 102 -2.15 3.15 -20.42
C GLU A 102 -1.84 4.28 -19.44
N ALA A 103 -1.90 4.02 -18.13
CA ALA A 103 -1.59 5.01 -17.11
C ALA A 103 -0.15 5.53 -17.26
N MET A 104 0.79 4.62 -17.54
CA MET A 104 2.17 4.99 -17.82
C MET A 104 2.33 5.79 -19.11
N ALA A 105 1.65 5.41 -20.19
CA ALA A 105 1.69 6.15 -21.44
C ALA A 105 1.18 7.59 -21.28
N GLU A 106 0.10 7.79 -20.51
CA GLU A 106 -0.43 9.13 -20.20
C GLU A 106 0.52 9.92 -19.28
N ALA A 107 1.16 9.25 -18.31
CA ALA A 107 2.11 9.88 -17.41
C ALA A 107 3.43 10.27 -18.11
N GLN A 108 3.78 9.66 -19.24
CA GLN A 108 5.08 9.85 -19.92
C GLN A 108 5.38 11.33 -20.19
N THR A 109 4.38 12.13 -20.60
CA THR A 109 4.57 13.57 -20.83
C THR A 109 5.02 14.31 -19.55
N HIS A 110 4.52 13.90 -18.39
CA HIS A 110 4.95 14.46 -17.10
C HIS A 110 6.38 14.02 -16.76
N LEU A 111 6.69 12.74 -16.95
CA LEU A 111 8.01 12.18 -16.65
C LEU A 111 9.10 12.82 -17.51
N ASP A 112 8.87 12.96 -18.81
CA ASP A 112 9.82 13.56 -19.75
C ASP A 112 10.08 15.03 -19.44
N ARG A 113 9.01 15.80 -19.22
CA ARG A 113 9.08 17.23 -18.90
C ARG A 113 9.84 17.51 -17.59
N LEU A 114 9.75 16.59 -16.63
CA LEU A 114 10.41 16.70 -15.32
C LEU A 114 11.74 15.95 -15.28
N HIS A 115 12.18 15.39 -16.40
CA HIS A 115 13.42 14.61 -16.54
C HIS A 115 13.52 13.46 -15.53
N ILE A 116 12.42 12.73 -15.31
CA ILE A 116 12.36 11.57 -14.42
C ILE A 116 12.89 10.34 -15.15
N SER A 117 14.21 10.16 -15.05
CA SER A 117 14.94 9.06 -15.68
C SER A 117 16.10 8.54 -14.82
N ALA A 118 16.33 9.14 -13.65
CA ALA A 118 17.37 8.69 -12.72
C ALA A 118 16.88 7.47 -11.94
N ALA A 119 17.76 6.47 -11.83
CA ALA A 119 17.48 5.26 -11.09
C ALA A 119 17.33 5.52 -9.59
N TYR A 120 16.66 4.59 -8.91
CA TYR A 120 16.48 4.57 -7.47
C TYR A 120 17.19 3.36 -6.86
N ARG A 121 17.31 3.37 -5.53
CA ARG A 121 17.73 2.23 -4.73
C ARG A 121 16.81 2.05 -3.53
N THR A 122 16.36 0.82 -3.31
CA THR A 122 15.64 0.41 -2.10
C THR A 122 16.65 0.00 -1.03
N LEU A 123 16.66 0.68 0.11
CA LEU A 123 17.52 0.36 1.26
C LEU A 123 16.88 -0.67 2.19
N ALA A 124 15.56 -0.61 2.34
CA ALA A 124 14.76 -1.57 3.11
C ALA A 124 13.33 -1.59 2.58
N ALA A 125 12.64 -2.71 2.76
CA ALA A 125 11.23 -2.86 2.44
C ALA A 125 10.58 -3.91 3.34
N THR A 126 9.27 -3.82 3.48
CA THR A 126 8.41 -4.79 4.16
C THR A 126 7.15 -4.99 3.32
N THR A 127 6.55 -6.16 3.45
CA THR A 127 5.24 -6.46 2.85
C THR A 127 4.18 -6.62 3.94
N PRO A 128 2.90 -6.25 3.70
CA PRO A 128 1.85 -6.53 4.66
C PRO A 128 1.63 -8.02 4.91
N MET A 129 2.20 -8.89 4.07
CA MET A 129 2.13 -10.34 4.26
C MET A 129 3.14 -10.84 5.29
N GLU A 130 4.08 -9.99 5.73
CA GLU A 130 4.95 -10.30 6.85
C GLU A 130 4.18 -10.30 8.16
N VAL A 131 4.39 -11.34 8.96
CA VAL A 131 3.76 -11.47 10.26
C VAL A 131 4.56 -10.70 11.30
N GLY A 132 3.89 -9.87 12.10
CA GLY A 132 4.49 -9.14 13.21
C GLY A 132 4.40 -7.63 13.02
N ASP A 133 5.35 -6.90 13.60
CA ASP A 133 5.28 -5.44 13.71
C ASP A 133 6.25 -4.67 12.79
N GLN A 134 6.69 -5.32 11.71
CA GLN A 134 7.75 -4.80 10.84
C GLN A 134 7.34 -3.51 10.12
N GLU A 135 6.05 -3.35 9.82
CA GLU A 135 5.55 -2.10 9.23
C GLU A 135 5.64 -0.89 10.19
N ARG A 136 5.80 -1.08 11.50
CA ARG A 136 5.99 0.04 12.46
C ARG A 136 7.44 0.39 12.72
N HIS A 137 8.40 -0.46 12.31
CA HIS A 137 9.83 -0.16 12.51
C HIS A 137 10.72 -0.86 11.49
N LEU A 138 11.60 -0.09 10.82
CA LEU A 138 12.64 -0.63 9.93
C LEU A 138 14.02 -0.15 10.40
N THR A 139 14.98 -1.07 10.46
CA THR A 139 16.39 -0.73 10.69
C THR A 139 17.21 -1.06 9.45
N PHE A 140 17.97 -0.09 8.95
CA PHE A 140 18.66 -0.21 7.66
C PHE A 140 20.00 0.54 7.66
N ASN A 141 20.89 0.10 6.77
CA ASN A 141 22.13 0.79 6.49
C ASN A 141 21.84 1.97 5.54
N PRO A 142 22.25 3.21 5.87
CA PRO A 142 22.01 4.37 5.00
C PRO A 142 22.73 4.30 3.66
N ARG A 143 23.83 3.54 3.56
CA ARG A 143 24.60 3.37 2.33
C ARG A 143 24.65 1.90 1.91
N PRO A 144 24.63 1.62 0.59
CA PRO A 144 24.66 0.26 0.06
C PRO A 144 26.08 -0.33 0.03
N ILE A 145 26.73 -0.35 1.18
CA ILE A 145 28.09 -0.86 1.35
C ILE A 145 28.06 -2.05 2.30
N LEU A 146 28.75 -3.13 1.91
CA LEU A 146 28.74 -4.40 2.64
C LEU A 146 29.42 -4.32 4.01
N THR A 147 30.30 -3.34 4.20
CA THR A 147 30.88 -3.02 5.50
C THR A 147 30.28 -1.68 5.95
N PRO A 148 29.28 -1.69 6.84
CA PRO A 148 28.68 -0.46 7.35
C PRO A 148 29.76 0.39 8.02
N ILE A 149 29.95 1.62 7.53
CA ILE A 149 30.79 2.64 8.17
C ILE A 149 29.96 3.75 8.80
N ASP A 150 28.65 3.76 8.56
CA ASP A 150 27.70 4.65 9.20
C ASP A 150 26.98 3.95 10.35
N PRO A 151 26.46 4.75 11.31
CA PRO A 151 25.39 4.32 12.19
C PRO A 151 24.23 3.66 11.44
N LEU A 152 23.64 2.62 12.03
CA LEU A 152 22.39 2.08 11.55
C LEU A 152 21.29 3.11 11.79
N LEU A 153 20.40 3.24 10.80
CA LEU A 153 19.23 4.08 10.91
C LEU A 153 18.02 3.24 11.26
N THR A 154 17.29 3.63 12.31
CA THR A 154 15.99 3.06 12.66
C THR A 154 14.90 4.07 12.36
N MET A 155 13.99 3.72 11.47
CA MET A 155 12.77 4.47 11.20
C MET A 155 11.61 3.85 11.97
N ARG A 156 10.81 4.67 12.65
CA ARG A 156 9.63 4.23 13.41
C ARG A 156 8.41 5.00 12.98
N LEU A 157 7.30 4.28 12.83
CA LEU A 157 5.98 4.82 12.55
C LEU A 157 5.08 4.60 13.78
N GLU A 158 4.50 5.70 14.25
CA GLU A 158 3.53 5.72 15.34
C GLU A 158 2.15 6.10 14.77
N ASN A 159 1.15 5.24 14.93
CA ASN A 159 -0.24 5.56 14.67
C ASN A 159 -0.87 6.20 15.91
N PHE A 160 -1.69 7.22 15.73
CA PHE A 160 -2.45 7.85 16.82
C PHE A 160 -3.83 8.31 16.34
N PRO A 161 -4.85 8.38 17.23
CA PRO A 161 -6.19 8.78 16.84
C PRO A 161 -6.21 10.16 16.18
N MET A 162 -6.85 10.27 15.01
CA MET A 162 -7.05 11.55 14.32
C MET A 162 -8.31 11.49 13.46
N ALA A 163 -9.18 12.50 13.62
CA ALA A 163 -10.40 12.57 12.84
C ALA A 163 -10.12 12.79 11.34
N SER A 164 -10.83 12.03 10.51
CA SER A 164 -10.90 12.31 9.06
C SER A 164 -11.81 13.50 8.78
N PRO A 165 -11.48 14.34 7.76
CA PRO A 165 -12.40 15.33 7.24
C PRO A 165 -13.54 14.73 6.38
N ARG A 166 -13.53 13.41 6.12
CA ARG A 166 -14.62 12.70 5.44
C ARG A 166 -15.58 12.08 6.46
N ASP A 167 -16.82 11.88 6.03
CA ASP A 167 -17.75 11.01 6.76
C ASP A 167 -17.32 9.55 6.55
N CYS A 168 -16.92 8.90 7.65
CA CYS A 168 -16.51 7.50 7.66
C CYS A 168 -17.62 6.57 8.19
N PHE A 169 -18.83 7.11 8.42
CA PHE A 169 -20.04 6.37 8.82
C PHE A 169 -19.86 5.46 10.04
N ASP A 170 -18.96 5.82 10.96
CA ASP A 170 -18.56 5.00 12.12
C ASP A 170 -18.09 3.58 11.75
N MET A 171 -17.69 3.35 10.49
CA MET A 171 -17.23 2.05 9.99
C MET A 171 -15.78 1.77 10.35
N VAL A 172 -15.00 2.81 10.69
CA VAL A 172 -13.59 2.69 11.01
C VAL A 172 -13.15 3.77 12.00
N GLU A 173 -12.31 3.40 12.96
CA GLU A 173 -11.57 4.36 13.77
C GLU A 173 -10.46 4.97 12.92
N THR A 174 -10.43 6.30 12.83
CA THR A 174 -9.47 7.00 11.98
C THR A 174 -8.21 7.38 12.75
N ALA A 175 -7.06 7.27 12.08
CA ALA A 175 -5.74 7.55 12.64
C ALA A 175 -5.00 8.57 11.78
N GLY A 176 -4.07 9.28 12.41
CA GLY A 176 -2.94 9.93 11.77
C GLY A 176 -1.66 9.18 12.13
N PHE A 177 -0.52 9.62 11.57
CA PHE A 177 0.76 9.03 11.91
C PHE A 177 1.89 10.04 12.13
N ALA A 178 2.90 9.58 12.86
CA ALA A 178 4.19 10.26 12.97
C ALA A 178 5.31 9.32 12.54
N LEU A 179 6.27 9.88 11.82
CA LEU A 179 7.46 9.18 11.34
C LEU A 179 8.68 9.77 12.02
N THR A 180 9.52 8.92 12.59
CA THR A 180 10.76 9.33 13.25
C THR A 180 11.95 8.53 12.72
N LEU A 181 13.11 9.16 12.67
CA LEU A 181 14.37 8.57 12.25
C LEU A 181 15.42 8.73 13.35
N GLN A 182 16.08 7.64 13.69
CA GLN A 182 17.06 7.56 14.77
C GLN A 182 18.35 6.93 14.24
N ALA A 183 19.51 7.46 14.64
CA ALA A 183 20.82 6.87 14.36
C ALA A 183 21.38 6.21 15.63
N ASP A 184 21.75 4.92 15.57
CA ASP A 184 22.38 4.14 16.66
C ASP A 184 21.80 4.39 18.07
N GLY A 185 20.47 4.40 18.22
CA GLY A 185 19.83 4.60 19.52
C GLY A 185 19.92 6.03 20.09
N GLY A 186 20.47 6.99 19.35
CA GLY A 186 20.50 8.42 19.70
C GLY A 186 19.12 9.09 19.73
N PRO A 187 19.01 10.42 19.84
CA PRO A 187 17.70 11.08 19.80
C PRO A 187 17.02 10.88 18.44
N GLY A 188 15.71 10.56 18.46
CA GLY A 188 14.90 10.44 17.25
C GLY A 188 14.54 11.82 16.69
N ARG A 189 14.75 12.02 15.38
CA ARG A 189 14.26 13.19 14.64
C ARG A 189 12.90 12.89 14.04
N THR A 190 11.90 13.73 14.31
CA THR A 190 10.60 13.66 13.62
C THR A 190 10.76 14.11 12.17
N LEU A 191 10.36 13.23 11.25
CA LEU A 191 10.34 13.48 9.81
C LEU A 191 8.97 13.96 9.35
N HIS A 192 7.91 13.40 9.93
CA HIS A 192 6.52 13.71 9.64
C HIS A 192 5.69 13.57 10.90
N ARG A 193 4.67 14.41 11.05
CA ARG A 193 3.60 14.23 12.03
C ARG A 193 2.35 14.87 11.48
N ASP A 194 1.28 14.09 11.37
CA ASP A 194 -0.01 14.66 10.99
C ASP A 194 -0.49 15.62 12.08
N GLU A 195 -0.82 16.86 11.68
CA GLU A 195 -1.58 17.82 12.50
C GLU A 195 -3.06 17.82 12.12
N ARG A 196 -3.36 17.43 10.88
CA ARG A 196 -4.70 17.24 10.32
C ARG A 196 -4.62 16.33 9.11
N LEU A 197 -5.65 15.53 8.88
CA LEU A 197 -5.75 14.70 7.67
C LEU A 197 -6.27 15.54 6.48
N PRO A 198 -5.61 15.49 5.31
CA PRO A 198 -6.16 16.09 4.10
C PRO A 198 -7.35 15.25 3.58
N TYR A 199 -8.29 15.88 2.87
CA TYR A 199 -9.45 15.19 2.29
C TYR A 199 -9.06 14.05 1.33
N SER A 200 -7.88 14.13 0.72
CA SER A 200 -7.33 13.08 -0.14
C SER A 200 -6.96 11.79 0.60
N ARG A 201 -6.79 11.82 1.93
CA ARG A 201 -6.45 10.64 2.76
C ARG A 201 -7.64 9.71 3.04
N ALA A 202 -8.84 10.09 2.59
CA ALA A 202 -10.08 9.38 2.85
C ALA A 202 -10.30 9.05 4.34
N CYS A 203 -10.55 7.79 4.69
CA CYS A 203 -10.80 7.33 6.06
C CYS A 203 -9.68 6.36 6.48
N PRO A 204 -8.49 6.85 6.84
CA PRO A 204 -7.34 6.01 7.14
C PRO A 204 -7.48 5.38 8.53
N ALA A 205 -7.48 4.05 8.60
CA ALA A 205 -7.53 3.28 9.83
C ALA A 205 -6.17 3.21 10.53
N HIS A 206 -5.12 2.95 9.76
CA HIS A 206 -3.74 2.91 10.24
C HIS A 206 -2.75 3.01 9.07
N TYR A 207 -1.48 3.13 9.43
CA TYR A 207 -0.37 3.28 8.52
C TYR A 207 0.75 2.29 8.85
N GLY A 208 1.58 2.03 7.83
CA GLY A 208 2.77 1.20 7.92
C GLY A 208 3.86 1.71 7.00
N ILE A 209 5.13 1.55 7.36
CA ILE A 209 6.26 1.78 6.45
C ILE A 209 6.26 0.65 5.44
N SER A 210 6.38 0.91 4.14
CA SER A 210 6.47 -0.12 3.11
C SER A 210 7.88 -0.24 2.51
N ALA A 211 8.57 0.88 2.30
CA ALA A 211 9.94 0.88 1.79
C ALA A 211 10.69 2.17 2.06
N ILE A 212 12.01 2.08 2.09
CA ILE A 212 12.95 3.22 2.17
C ILE A 212 13.71 3.30 0.85
N ILE A 213 13.51 4.39 0.12
CA ILE A 213 14.01 4.60 -1.23
C ILE A 213 14.98 5.78 -1.25
N THR A 214 16.00 5.69 -2.07
CA THR A 214 16.99 6.75 -2.30
C THR A 214 17.25 6.92 -3.79
N PRO A 215 17.75 8.08 -4.24
CA PRO A 215 18.40 8.19 -5.53
C PRO A 215 19.54 7.16 -5.64
N PHE A 216 19.76 6.58 -6.82
CA PHE A 216 20.83 5.60 -7.01
C PHE A 216 22.22 6.25 -6.88
N ASP A 217 23.13 5.57 -6.16
CA ASP A 217 24.52 5.93 -5.83
C ASP A 217 25.07 7.23 -6.44
N GLY A 218 25.05 8.31 -5.65
CA GLY A 218 25.64 9.61 -6.01
C GLY A 218 24.72 10.54 -6.79
N ALA A 219 23.53 10.09 -7.19
CA ALA A 219 22.50 10.99 -7.70
C ALA A 219 22.04 11.95 -6.59
N PRO A 220 21.83 13.24 -6.91
CA PRO A 220 21.28 14.21 -5.97
C PRO A 220 19.86 13.84 -5.58
N GLY A 221 19.39 14.32 -4.44
CA GLY A 221 18.00 14.21 -4.02
C GLY A 221 17.82 13.74 -2.59
N ARG A 222 16.57 13.80 -2.13
CA ARG A 222 16.16 13.35 -0.80
C ARG A 222 15.80 11.87 -0.85
N ALA A 223 15.94 11.19 0.29
CA ALA A 223 15.36 9.87 0.45
C ALA A 223 13.84 9.98 0.57
N VAL A 224 13.15 8.86 0.34
CA VAL A 224 11.69 8.76 0.41
C VAL A 224 11.32 7.55 1.24
N ALA A 225 10.50 7.77 2.27
CA ALA A 225 9.82 6.69 2.97
C ALA A 225 8.46 6.47 2.31
N MET A 226 8.27 5.30 1.71
CA MET A 226 6.97 4.86 1.22
C MET A 226 6.16 4.34 2.42
N ILE A 227 4.91 4.79 2.52
CA ILE A 227 4.00 4.50 3.62
C ILE A 227 2.74 3.84 3.06
N SER A 228 2.43 2.63 3.52
CA SER A 228 1.12 1.99 3.39
C SER A 228 0.08 2.81 4.15
N VAL A 229 -1.03 3.15 3.50
CA VAL A 229 -2.21 3.76 4.11
C VAL A 229 -3.34 2.75 4.02
N TYR A 230 -3.77 2.21 5.16
CA TYR A 230 -4.90 1.28 5.22
C TYR A 230 -6.16 2.10 5.53
N GLN A 231 -7.03 2.24 4.55
CA GLN A 231 -8.21 3.09 4.63
C GLN A 231 -9.50 2.30 4.41
N LEU A 232 -10.63 2.82 4.86
CA LEU A 232 -11.94 2.21 4.61
C LEU A 232 -12.15 1.94 3.12
N GLY A 233 -12.31 0.66 2.78
CA GLY A 233 -12.68 0.15 1.47
C GLY A 233 -14.12 -0.36 1.45
N PHE A 234 -14.46 -1.16 0.43
CA PHE A 234 -15.82 -1.67 0.26
C PHE A 234 -16.14 -2.84 1.22
N GLU A 235 -15.36 -3.92 1.21
CA GLU A 235 -15.54 -5.08 2.11
C GLU A 235 -14.47 -5.20 3.21
N GLY A 236 -13.50 -4.29 3.24
CA GLY A 236 -12.37 -4.31 4.16
C GLY A 236 -11.55 -3.03 4.12
N LEU A 237 -10.31 -3.10 4.62
CA LEU A 237 -9.38 -1.98 4.51
C LEU A 237 -8.61 -2.06 3.19
N ASP A 238 -8.80 -1.06 2.34
CA ASP A 238 -7.98 -0.89 1.15
C ASP A 238 -6.59 -0.40 1.54
N ARG A 239 -5.55 -0.91 0.88
CA ARG A 239 -4.19 -0.37 0.99
C ARG A 239 -3.93 0.63 -0.13
N ARG A 240 -3.39 1.79 0.22
CA ARG A 240 -2.88 2.82 -0.69
C ARG A 240 -1.47 3.25 -0.27
N PHE A 241 -0.84 4.13 -1.03
CA PHE A 241 0.52 4.61 -0.74
C PHE A 241 0.63 6.13 -0.58
N LEU A 242 1.54 6.53 0.29
CA LEU A 242 2.06 7.88 0.42
C LEU A 242 3.59 7.81 0.33
N ALA A 243 4.21 8.88 -0.18
CA ALA A 243 5.66 9.07 -0.07
C ALA A 243 5.96 10.25 0.87
N VAL A 244 6.88 10.05 1.81
CA VAL A 244 7.35 11.09 2.75
C VAL A 244 8.82 11.37 2.44
N PRO A 245 9.17 12.57 1.93
CA PRO A 245 10.55 12.95 1.67
C PRO A 245 11.31 13.18 2.98
N PHE A 246 12.57 12.76 3.06
CA PHE A 246 13.44 13.05 4.19
C PHE A 246 14.91 13.08 3.79
N ASP A 247 15.70 13.79 4.60
CA ASP A 247 17.16 13.88 4.41
C ASP A 247 17.84 12.78 5.21
N LEU A 248 18.81 12.10 4.61
CA LEU A 248 19.72 11.23 5.34
C LEU A 248 20.72 12.08 6.15
N PRO A 249 21.28 11.58 7.27
CA PRO A 249 22.05 12.40 8.20
C PRO A 249 23.51 12.71 7.78
N PHE A 250 23.81 12.74 6.48
CA PHE A 250 25.17 12.96 5.94
C PHE A 250 25.16 13.84 4.69
#